data_AF-A0A959MH01-F1
#
_entry.id   AF-A0A959MH01-F1
#
_cell.length_a   1.000
_cell.length_b   1.000
_cell.length_c   1.000
_cell.angle_alpha   90.00
_cell.angle_beta   90.00
_cell.angle_gamma   90.00
#
_symmetry.space_group_name_H-M   'P 1'
#
loop_
_entity.id
_entity.type
_entity.pdbx_description
1 polymer ?
#
loop_
_entity_poly.entity_id
_entity_poly.type
_entity_poly.pdbx_seq_one_letter_code
_entity_poly.pdbx_strand_id
1 'polypeptide(L)'
;MALIRHGSIDDFSFTMNGRTEDNRSIPAKTGSFRVLAESTKKIEAPELTFEESAERRGLGLKAIKLLTGFEGFLNNIFESKNDVYFIAWAWDMSGKPVHFYPSVNAAKEDVVIPLKVGKLRHFIGEGINLFPARKVKAGLSVRIQIWESDQKTRDFGKTLRTVSETIQQSELNALLQLISVAGGIPLATVGLVKDAAIELGKLVGKVLESNSDDYVDFYEGHYPASSTWETKDDQYEGNASEIILSRFS
;
A
#
# COMPACT_ATOMS: atom_id res chain seq x y z
N MET A 1 -5.75 11.17 -8.50
CA MET A 1 -5.18 10.02 -7.77
C MET A 1 -3.74 9.89 -8.24
N ALA A 2 -2.79 10.24 -7.38
CA ALA A 2 -1.38 10.15 -7.74
C ALA A 2 -0.88 8.73 -7.48
N LEU A 3 -0.63 7.98 -8.55
CA LEU A 3 0.10 6.73 -8.45
C LEU A 3 1.60 7.06 -8.35
N ILE A 4 2.27 6.57 -7.30
CA ILE A 4 3.73 6.57 -7.24
C ILE A 4 4.17 5.66 -8.39
N ARG A 5 4.79 6.25 -9.43
CA ARG A 5 5.10 5.57 -10.71
C ARG A 5 6.22 4.52 -10.63
N HIS A 6 6.52 3.98 -9.45
CA HIS A 6 7.41 2.83 -9.33
C HIS A 6 6.54 1.58 -9.30
N GLY A 7 6.61 0.83 -10.40
CA GLY A 7 6.05 -0.50 -10.55
C GLY A 7 4.52 -0.60 -10.55
N SER A 8 4.05 -1.78 -10.87
CA SER A 8 2.72 -2.31 -10.61
C SER A 8 2.84 -3.49 -9.64
N ILE A 9 1.77 -3.84 -8.93
CA ILE A 9 1.69 -5.17 -8.30
C ILE A 9 1.85 -6.30 -9.32
N ASP A 10 1.53 -6.02 -10.59
CA ASP A 10 1.73 -6.95 -11.70
C ASP A 10 3.23 -7.15 -12.01
N ASP A 11 4.11 -6.27 -11.51
CA ASP A 11 5.58 -6.37 -11.65
C ASP A 11 6.24 -7.15 -10.49
N PHE A 12 5.44 -7.79 -9.64
CA PHE A 12 5.96 -8.64 -8.57
C PHE A 12 6.82 -9.77 -9.14
N SER A 13 7.98 -10.00 -8.53
CA SER A 13 9.00 -10.91 -9.05
C SER A 13 8.69 -12.36 -8.65
N PHE A 14 8.36 -13.19 -9.64
CA PHE A 14 8.07 -14.61 -9.44
C PHE A 14 8.56 -15.47 -10.60
N THR A 15 8.85 -16.73 -10.31
CA THR A 15 9.09 -17.77 -11.30
C THR A 15 7.94 -18.77 -11.31
N MET A 16 7.47 -19.16 -12.50
CA MET A 16 6.51 -20.26 -12.62
C MET A 16 7.23 -21.60 -12.50
N ASN A 17 6.80 -22.43 -11.56
CA ASN A 17 7.23 -23.82 -11.47
C ASN A 17 6.28 -24.68 -12.32
N GLY A 18 6.82 -25.31 -13.36
CA GLY A 18 6.07 -26.26 -14.20
C GLY A 18 6.44 -26.17 -15.67
N ARG A 19 6.93 -27.27 -16.24
CA ARG A 19 7.18 -27.44 -17.68
C ARG A 19 5.92 -27.13 -18.49
N THR A 20 5.93 -26.09 -19.31
CA THR A 20 5.01 -25.96 -20.46
C THR A 20 5.63 -26.64 -21.68
N GLU A 21 5.74 -27.97 -21.63
CA GLU A 21 5.84 -28.80 -22.84
C GLU A 21 4.51 -29.57 -23.00
N ASP A 22 3.42 -28.88 -23.27
CA ASP A 22 2.33 -29.55 -24.00
C ASP A 22 1.75 -28.57 -25.02
N ASN A 23 2.18 -28.79 -26.26
CA ASN A 23 1.93 -27.99 -27.44
C ASN A 23 0.51 -28.30 -27.96
N ARG A 24 -0.53 -28.02 -27.16
CA ARG A 24 -1.93 -28.27 -27.54
C ARG A 24 -2.65 -26.95 -27.77
N SER A 25 -2.85 -26.65 -29.04
CA SER A 25 -3.71 -25.58 -29.55
C SER A 25 -5.09 -25.62 -28.89
N ILE A 26 -5.42 -24.56 -28.15
CA ILE A 26 -6.77 -24.32 -27.64
C ILE A 26 -7.68 -24.05 -28.85
N PRO A 27 -8.71 -24.88 -29.13
CA PRO A 27 -9.57 -24.64 -30.27
C PRO A 27 -10.42 -23.40 -30.03
N ALA A 28 -10.27 -22.42 -30.92
CA ALA A 28 -11.12 -21.24 -30.96
C ALA A 28 -12.55 -21.64 -31.36
N LYS A 29 -13.47 -21.77 -30.40
CA LYS A 29 -14.88 -21.35 -30.48
C LYS A 29 -15.70 -21.78 -29.25
N THR A 30 -16.27 -20.79 -28.56
CA THR A 30 -17.55 -20.80 -27.84
C THR A 30 -17.91 -22.08 -27.06
N GLY A 31 -17.48 -22.15 -25.80
CA GLY A 31 -18.06 -23.00 -24.76
C GLY A 31 -18.21 -22.18 -23.47
N SER A 32 -19.33 -22.32 -22.77
CA SER A 32 -19.65 -21.54 -21.57
C SER A 32 -18.59 -21.68 -20.46
N PHE A 33 -18.54 -20.75 -19.50
CA PHE A 33 -17.63 -20.78 -18.34
C PHE A 33 -17.59 -22.13 -17.58
N ARG A 34 -18.66 -22.94 -17.67
CA ARG A 34 -18.69 -24.31 -17.14
C ARG A 34 -17.76 -25.28 -17.88
N VAL A 35 -17.64 -25.16 -19.20
CA VAL A 35 -16.75 -25.99 -20.02
C VAL A 35 -15.29 -25.63 -19.74
N LEU A 36 -14.97 -24.34 -19.54
CA LEU A 36 -13.63 -23.90 -19.11
C LEU A 36 -13.29 -24.41 -17.69
N ALA A 37 -14.24 -24.34 -16.75
CA ALA A 37 -14.05 -24.85 -15.38
C ALA A 37 -13.91 -26.38 -15.30
N GLU A 38 -14.51 -27.14 -16.22
CA GLU A 38 -14.29 -28.59 -16.34
C GLU A 38 -12.99 -28.93 -17.06
N SER A 39 -12.54 -28.08 -17.99
CA SER A 39 -11.27 -28.24 -18.71
C SER A 39 -10.04 -27.97 -17.84
N THR A 40 -10.17 -27.09 -16.83
CA THR A 40 -9.07 -26.73 -15.91
C THR A 40 -8.97 -27.63 -14.69
N LYS A 41 -9.96 -28.49 -14.40
CA LYS A 41 -9.92 -29.46 -13.27
C LYS A 41 -8.77 -30.47 -13.33
N LYS A 42 -8.08 -30.60 -14.45
CA LYS A 42 -6.93 -31.50 -14.64
C LYS A 42 -5.59 -30.79 -14.90
N ILE A 43 -5.59 -29.46 -14.94
CA ILE A 43 -4.37 -28.70 -15.10
C ILE A 43 -3.99 -28.25 -13.69
N GLU A 44 -2.95 -28.86 -13.11
CA GLU A 44 -2.32 -28.30 -11.92
C GLU A 44 -1.98 -26.85 -12.25
N ALA A 45 -2.60 -25.91 -11.54
CA ALA A 45 -2.34 -24.50 -11.76
C ALA A 45 -0.83 -24.28 -11.53
N PRO A 46 -0.13 -23.56 -12.43
CA PRO A 46 1.29 -23.31 -12.25
C PRO A 46 1.51 -22.67 -10.88
N GLU A 47 2.34 -23.30 -10.07
CA GLU A 47 2.69 -22.79 -8.75
C GLU A 47 3.75 -21.70 -8.92
N LEU A 48 3.56 -20.58 -8.23
CA LEU A 48 4.54 -19.52 -8.18
C LEU A 48 5.51 -19.76 -7.04
N THR A 49 6.80 -19.57 -7.34
CA THR A 49 7.81 -19.27 -6.31
C THR A 49 8.11 -17.78 -6.35
N PHE A 50 7.92 -17.13 -5.21
CA PHE A 50 8.27 -15.72 -5.08
C PHE A 50 9.78 -15.56 -4.87
N GLU A 51 10.38 -14.67 -5.65
CA GLU A 51 11.76 -14.27 -5.44
C GLU A 51 11.90 -13.46 -4.15
N GLU A 52 13.00 -13.67 -3.44
CA GLU A 52 13.36 -12.85 -2.27
C GLU A 52 14.40 -11.82 -2.69
N SER A 53 14.27 -10.59 -2.21
CA SER A 53 15.26 -9.55 -2.48
C SER A 53 16.64 -9.93 -1.92
N ALA A 54 17.69 -9.64 -2.71
CA ALA A 54 19.07 -9.87 -2.26
C ALA A 54 19.40 -9.05 -1.01
N GLU A 55 18.97 -7.79 -1.00
CA GLU A 55 19.21 -6.80 0.06
C GLU A 55 17.99 -6.60 0.95
N ARG A 56 18.21 -6.00 2.12
CA ARG A 56 17.13 -5.54 3.01
C ARG A 56 16.55 -4.23 2.47
N ARG A 57 15.23 -4.10 2.60
CA ARG A 57 14.46 -2.97 2.08
C ARG A 57 13.59 -2.38 3.16
N GLY A 58 13.85 -1.11 3.47
CA GLY A 58 13.07 -0.26 4.34
C GLY A 58 12.59 0.97 3.58
N LEU A 59 11.42 1.47 3.98
CA LEU A 59 10.79 2.62 3.35
C LEU A 59 10.30 3.61 4.41
N GLY A 60 10.64 4.88 4.24
CA GLY A 60 10.27 5.95 5.15
C GLY A 60 9.60 7.13 4.43
N LEU A 61 8.70 7.84 5.10
CA LEU A 61 8.22 9.14 4.65
C LEU A 61 9.17 10.21 5.18
N LYS A 62 10.02 10.75 4.30
CA LYS A 62 11.08 11.71 4.62
C LYS A 62 10.58 13.14 4.70
N ALA A 63 9.62 13.49 3.85
CA ALA A 63 9.01 14.82 3.87
C ALA A 63 7.58 14.80 3.31
N ILE A 64 6.82 15.81 3.70
CA ILE A 64 5.45 16.08 3.23
C ILE A 64 5.26 17.58 3.04
N LYS A 65 4.51 17.97 2.02
CA LYS A 65 4.16 19.35 1.70
C LYS A 65 2.73 19.41 1.17
N LEU A 66 1.98 20.44 1.55
CA LEU A 66 0.72 20.79 0.89
C LEU A 66 1.00 21.73 -0.28
N LEU A 67 0.42 21.46 -1.45
CA LEU A 67 0.61 22.25 -2.67
C LEU A 67 -0.29 23.49 -2.69
N THR A 68 0.18 24.51 -3.40
CA THR A 68 -0.58 25.72 -3.66
C THR A 68 -1.83 25.37 -4.49
N GLY A 69 -3.02 25.70 -3.99
CA GLY A 69 -4.30 25.27 -4.58
C GLY A 69 -5.14 24.38 -3.67
N PHE A 70 -4.53 23.80 -2.63
CA PHE A 70 -5.27 23.16 -1.53
C PHE A 70 -6.22 24.14 -0.81
N GLU A 71 -5.83 25.42 -0.74
CA GLU A 71 -6.62 26.53 -0.16
C GLU A 71 -7.97 26.77 -0.87
N GLY A 72 -8.13 26.31 -2.12
CA GLY A 72 -9.40 26.42 -2.84
C GLY A 72 -10.44 25.37 -2.44
N PHE A 73 -10.04 24.32 -1.73
CA PHE A 73 -10.92 23.23 -1.29
C PHE A 73 -11.49 23.46 0.11
N LEU A 74 -10.79 24.25 0.94
CA LEU A 74 -11.14 24.52 2.33
C LEU A 74 -11.17 26.03 2.56
N ASN A 75 -12.34 26.57 2.87
CA ASN A 75 -12.69 28.00 2.85
C ASN A 75 -11.93 28.95 3.82
N ASN A 76 -10.74 28.61 4.32
CA ASN A 76 -9.99 29.41 5.30
C ASN A 76 -8.78 30.13 4.68
N ILE A 77 -9.04 31.31 4.10
CA ILE A 77 -8.12 32.15 3.30
C ILE A 77 -7.08 32.94 4.14
N PHE A 78 -6.89 32.66 5.44
CA PHE A 78 -5.95 33.45 6.26
C PHE A 78 -5.06 32.58 7.16
N GLU A 79 -3.79 32.42 6.78
CA GLU A 79 -2.67 31.90 7.58
C GLU A 79 -2.90 30.57 8.36
N SER A 80 -3.92 29.79 8.03
CA SER A 80 -4.27 28.60 8.80
C SER A 80 -3.19 27.54 8.64
N LYS A 81 -2.64 27.09 9.78
CA LYS A 81 -1.96 25.82 9.84
C LYS A 81 -3.04 24.75 9.65
N ASN A 82 -2.84 23.85 8.70
CA ASN A 82 -3.72 22.71 8.47
C ASN A 82 -3.16 21.54 9.26
N ASP A 83 -4.02 20.90 10.05
CA ASP A 83 -3.64 19.76 10.89
C ASP A 83 -3.76 18.48 10.05
N VAL A 84 -2.65 18.04 9.45
CA VAL A 84 -2.64 16.92 8.51
C VAL A 84 -2.12 15.66 9.18
N TYR A 85 -2.69 14.52 8.87
CA TYR A 85 -2.11 13.23 9.20
C TYR A 85 -2.16 12.30 8.00
N PHE A 86 -1.50 11.14 8.11
CA PHE A 86 -1.54 10.13 7.08
C PHE A 86 -1.66 8.74 7.67
N ILE A 87 -2.40 7.89 6.96
CA ILE A 87 -2.46 6.45 7.21
C ILE A 87 -1.67 5.77 6.10
N ALA A 88 -0.72 4.93 6.47
CA ALA A 88 0.04 4.14 5.53
C ALA A 88 -0.06 2.66 5.85
N TRP A 89 -0.08 1.83 4.83
CA TRP A 89 0.03 0.38 4.98
C TRP A 89 0.90 -0.21 3.87
N ALA A 90 1.76 -1.14 4.28
CA ALA A 90 2.78 -1.73 3.44
C ALA A 90 2.85 -3.24 3.65
N TRP A 91 3.06 -3.98 2.57
CA TRP A 91 3.10 -5.44 2.60
C TRP A 91 4.00 -5.99 1.51
N ASP A 92 4.39 -7.25 1.68
CA ASP A 92 5.11 -8.05 0.71
C ASP A 92 4.53 -9.48 0.71
N MET A 93 4.93 -10.32 -0.23
CA MET A 93 4.43 -11.71 -0.30
C MET A 93 5.17 -12.66 0.66
N SER A 94 5.73 -12.15 1.76
CA SER A 94 6.37 -12.98 2.79
C SER A 94 5.39 -13.73 3.67
N GLY A 95 4.11 -13.36 3.57
CA GLY A 95 3.01 -13.85 4.38
C GLY A 95 2.98 -13.29 5.81
N LYS A 96 3.82 -12.30 6.09
CA LYS A 96 3.71 -11.49 7.30
C LYS A 96 2.49 -10.56 7.19
N PRO A 97 1.87 -10.19 8.34
CA PRO A 97 0.81 -9.20 8.33
C PRO A 97 1.26 -7.88 7.71
N VAL A 98 0.27 -7.15 7.18
CA VAL A 98 0.42 -5.77 6.74
C VAL A 98 1.07 -4.93 7.85
N HIS A 99 2.15 -4.24 7.52
CA HIS A 99 2.72 -3.20 8.36
C HIS A 99 1.91 -1.92 8.16
N PHE A 100 1.52 -1.23 9.23
CA PHE A 100 0.73 -0.02 9.11
C PHE A 100 1.22 1.08 10.05
N TYR A 101 1.02 2.32 9.63
CA TYR A 101 1.29 3.54 10.37
C TYR A 101 0.05 4.45 10.31
N PRO A 102 -0.26 5.20 11.39
CA PRO A 102 0.36 5.12 12.71
C PRO A 102 -0.05 3.85 13.46
N SER A 103 0.67 3.53 14.54
CA SER A 103 0.25 2.44 15.43
C SER A 103 -1.03 2.80 16.18
N VAL A 104 -1.82 1.79 16.59
CA VAL A 104 -3.08 1.98 17.34
C VAL A 104 -2.92 2.78 18.65
N ASN A 105 -1.72 2.81 19.22
CA ASN A 105 -1.42 3.52 20.47
C ASN A 105 -0.66 4.84 20.25
N ALA A 106 -0.57 5.32 19.00
CA ALA A 106 0.10 6.58 18.72
C ALA A 106 -0.66 7.75 19.36
N ALA A 107 0.08 8.66 20.01
CA ALA A 107 -0.50 9.89 20.53
C ALA A 107 -0.87 10.82 19.36
N LYS A 108 -1.95 11.60 19.50
CA LYS A 108 -2.39 12.51 18.43
C LYS A 108 -1.27 13.48 18.06
N GLU A 109 -0.54 13.96 19.06
CA GLU A 109 0.51 14.97 18.92
C GLU A 109 1.73 14.47 18.14
N ASP A 110 1.92 13.14 18.07
CA ASP A 110 2.98 12.50 17.30
C ASP A 110 2.57 12.19 15.85
N VAL A 111 1.26 12.26 15.55
CA VAL A 111 0.68 11.83 14.27
C VAL A 111 0.14 13.02 13.47
N VAL A 112 -0.50 13.97 14.14
CA VAL A 112 -1.08 15.17 13.52
C VAL A 112 0.02 16.21 13.36
N ILE A 113 0.26 16.57 12.10
CA ILE A 113 1.36 17.40 11.65
C ILE A 113 0.78 18.75 11.22
N PRO A 114 1.05 19.84 11.96
CA PRO A 114 0.63 21.16 11.52
C PRO A 114 1.47 21.59 10.32
N LEU A 115 0.83 21.70 9.16
CA LEU A 115 1.45 22.11 7.90
C LEU A 115 0.97 23.49 7.46
N LYS A 116 1.87 24.24 6.83
CA LYS A 116 1.51 25.46 6.08
C LYS A 116 1.60 25.15 4.59
N VAL A 117 0.64 25.64 3.81
CA VAL A 117 0.63 25.48 2.36
C VAL A 117 1.94 26.00 1.75
N GLY A 118 2.48 25.26 0.79
CA GLY A 118 3.75 25.54 0.13
C GLY A 118 5.00 25.29 0.96
N LYS A 119 4.88 24.92 2.25
CA LYS A 119 6.03 24.62 3.12
C LYS A 119 6.25 23.11 3.22
N LEU A 120 7.48 22.70 2.90
CA LEU A 120 7.95 21.33 3.07
C LEU A 120 8.30 21.07 4.53
N ARG A 121 7.71 20.02 5.11
CA ARG A 121 8.04 19.52 6.44
C ARG A 121 8.93 18.30 6.30
N HIS A 122 10.15 18.37 6.85
CA HIS A 122 11.06 17.24 6.93
C HIS A 122 10.90 16.47 8.24
N PHE A 123 10.99 15.16 8.15
CA PHE A 123 11.15 14.26 9.28
C PHE A 123 12.64 13.93 9.47
N ILE A 124 13.02 13.66 10.72
CA ILE A 124 14.41 13.36 11.10
C ILE A 124 14.85 11.99 10.58
N GLY A 125 16.16 11.76 10.43
CA GLY A 125 16.71 10.46 10.00
C GLY A 125 16.21 10.03 8.63
N GLU A 126 15.79 8.79 8.48
CA GLU A 126 15.19 8.20 7.26
C GLU A 126 13.69 8.57 7.11
N GLY A 127 13.15 9.35 8.05
CA GLY A 127 11.76 9.76 8.09
C GLY A 127 10.87 8.86 8.93
N ILE A 128 9.55 8.97 8.74
CA ILE A 128 8.58 8.10 9.42
C ILE A 128 8.64 6.70 8.79
N ASN A 129 8.97 5.69 9.58
CA ASN A 129 9.09 4.30 9.12
C ASN A 129 7.74 3.74 8.61
N LEU A 130 7.61 3.61 7.29
CA LEU A 130 6.43 3.03 6.63
C LEU A 130 6.58 1.52 6.46
N PHE A 131 7.81 1.02 6.34
CA PHE A 131 8.12 -0.40 6.26
C PHE A 131 9.52 -0.67 6.84
N PRO A 132 9.64 -1.55 7.85
CA PRO A 132 10.92 -1.80 8.50
C PRO A 132 11.88 -2.51 7.55
N ALA A 133 13.16 -2.15 7.59
CA ALA A 133 14.18 -2.76 6.76
C ALA A 133 14.24 -4.28 6.97
N ARG A 134 13.90 -5.05 5.93
CA ARG A 134 13.99 -6.52 5.91
C ARG A 134 14.06 -7.03 4.48
N LYS A 135 14.44 -8.29 4.27
CA LYS A 135 14.26 -8.91 2.96
C LYS A 135 12.77 -9.02 2.63
N VAL A 136 12.42 -8.75 1.38
CA VAL A 136 11.04 -8.79 0.89
C VAL A 136 10.84 -9.91 -0.11
N LYS A 137 9.66 -10.56 -0.08
CA LYS A 137 9.28 -11.54 -1.10
C LYS A 137 8.39 -10.92 -2.17
N ALA A 138 8.69 -11.22 -3.43
CA ALA A 138 8.08 -10.74 -4.67
C ALA A 138 8.17 -9.21 -4.90
N GLY A 139 7.89 -8.41 -3.89
CA GLY A 139 7.99 -6.96 -3.94
C GLY A 139 7.41 -6.31 -2.70
N LEU A 140 7.78 -5.05 -2.45
CA LEU A 140 7.18 -4.22 -1.42
C LEU A 140 6.09 -3.35 -2.05
N SER A 141 4.87 -3.48 -1.56
CA SER A 141 3.76 -2.56 -1.86
C SER A 141 3.55 -1.61 -0.70
N VAL A 142 3.22 -0.35 -1.00
CA VAL A 142 2.85 0.65 -0.01
C VAL A 142 1.67 1.47 -0.52
N ARG A 143 0.79 1.83 0.40
CA ARG A 143 -0.26 2.83 0.18
C ARG A 143 -0.24 3.84 1.31
N ILE A 144 -0.50 5.10 0.95
CA ILE A 144 -0.51 6.23 1.87
C ILE A 144 -1.74 7.07 1.53
N GLN A 145 -2.63 7.28 2.49
CA GLN A 145 -3.70 8.25 2.40
C GLN A 145 -3.38 9.42 3.32
N ILE A 146 -3.51 10.64 2.80
CA ILE A 146 -3.29 11.89 3.52
C ILE A 146 -4.66 12.54 3.76
N TRP A 147 -4.86 13.00 4.99
CA TRP A 147 -6.11 13.56 5.48
C TRP A 147 -5.86 14.82 6.30
N GLU A 148 -6.77 15.78 6.22
CA GLU A 148 -6.84 16.89 7.16
C GLU A 148 -7.77 16.52 8.31
N SER A 149 -7.33 16.80 9.53
CA SER A 149 -8.06 16.48 10.75
C SER A 149 -8.84 17.67 11.27
N ASP A 150 -10.16 17.50 11.32
CA ASP A 150 -11.09 18.40 12.00
C ASP A 150 -11.40 17.96 13.45
N GLN A 151 -10.74 16.89 13.91
CA GLN A 151 -11.15 16.17 15.12
C GLN A 151 -10.47 16.62 16.42
N LYS A 152 -11.18 16.45 17.54
CA LYS A 152 -10.62 16.50 18.90
C LYS A 152 -9.88 15.19 19.23
N THR A 153 -8.89 15.25 20.12
CA THR A 153 -7.98 14.13 20.48
C THR A 153 -8.67 12.80 20.83
N ARG A 154 -9.80 12.83 21.53
CA ARG A 154 -10.50 11.61 21.97
C ARG A 154 -11.12 10.82 20.80
N ASP A 155 -11.59 11.51 19.77
CA ASP A 155 -12.25 10.85 18.64
C ASP A 155 -11.20 10.33 17.65
N PHE A 156 -10.08 11.05 17.49
CA PHE A 156 -8.92 10.60 16.73
C PHE A 156 -8.40 9.22 17.17
N GLY A 157 -8.25 8.99 18.49
CA GLY A 157 -7.79 7.69 19.00
C GLY A 157 -8.77 6.54 18.73
N LYS A 158 -10.08 6.80 18.66
CA LYS A 158 -11.06 5.80 18.24
C LYS A 158 -10.94 5.53 16.75
N THR A 159 -10.79 6.58 15.94
CA THR A 159 -10.58 6.49 14.49
C THR A 159 -9.39 5.59 14.16
N LEU A 160 -8.22 5.84 14.78
CA LEU A 160 -7.03 5.00 14.59
C LEU A 160 -7.24 3.54 14.99
N ARG A 161 -8.00 3.29 16.07
CA ARG A 161 -8.35 1.92 16.46
C ARG A 161 -9.22 1.24 15.42
N THR A 162 -10.28 1.89 14.95
CA THR A 162 -11.16 1.34 13.91
C THR A 162 -10.39 1.07 12.62
N VAL A 163 -9.50 1.98 12.20
CA VAL A 163 -8.60 1.77 11.05
C VAL A 163 -7.70 0.57 11.27
N SER A 164 -7.05 0.46 12.44
CA SER A 164 -6.18 -0.67 12.79
C SER A 164 -6.94 -2.00 12.75
N GLU A 165 -8.14 -2.06 13.34
CA GLU A 165 -9.01 -3.24 13.33
C GLU A 165 -9.43 -3.60 11.90
N THR A 166 -9.79 -2.61 11.09
CA THR A 166 -10.14 -2.79 9.67
C THR A 166 -8.99 -3.39 8.88
N ILE A 167 -7.75 -2.90 9.07
CA ILE A 167 -6.56 -3.46 8.42
C ILE A 167 -6.32 -4.88 8.91
N GLN A 168 -6.34 -5.12 10.22
CA GLN A 168 -6.05 -6.43 10.82
C GLN A 168 -7.03 -7.53 10.38
N GLN A 169 -8.31 -7.18 10.25
CA GLN A 169 -9.39 -8.11 9.86
C GLN A 169 -9.62 -8.16 8.34
N SER A 170 -8.79 -7.47 7.54
CA SER A 170 -8.95 -7.40 6.10
C SER A 170 -8.68 -8.73 5.39
N GLU A 171 -9.35 -8.92 4.25
CA GLU A 171 -9.08 -10.03 3.33
C GLU A 171 -7.62 -10.05 2.88
N LEU A 172 -6.99 -8.88 2.73
CA LEU A 172 -5.57 -8.78 2.40
C LEU A 172 -4.70 -9.50 3.45
N ASN A 173 -4.93 -9.24 4.74
CA ASN A 173 -4.20 -9.92 5.81
C ASN A 173 -4.48 -11.43 5.84
N ALA A 174 -5.72 -11.85 5.60
CA ALA A 174 -6.06 -13.26 5.52
C ALA A 174 -5.32 -13.96 4.36
N LEU A 175 -5.27 -13.34 3.18
CA LEU A 175 -4.55 -13.86 2.01
C LEU A 175 -3.04 -13.93 2.26
N LEU A 176 -2.44 -12.90 2.87
CA LEU A 176 -1.02 -12.93 3.24
C LEU A 176 -0.73 -14.07 4.23
N GLN A 177 -1.57 -14.30 5.22
CA GLN A 177 -1.38 -15.42 6.14
C GLN A 177 -1.46 -16.77 5.42
N LEU A 178 -2.35 -16.93 4.44
CA LEU A 178 -2.41 -18.15 3.61
C LEU A 178 -1.12 -18.36 2.80
N ILE A 179 -0.53 -17.28 2.28
CA ILE A 179 0.78 -17.30 1.59
C ILE A 179 1.89 -17.80 2.53
N SER A 180 1.83 -17.50 3.83
CA SER A 180 2.87 -17.91 4.78
C SER A 180 2.96 -19.42 5.01
N VAL A 181 1.84 -20.14 4.84
CA VAL A 181 1.72 -21.57 5.12
C VAL A 181 1.76 -22.45 3.86
N ALA A 182 1.65 -21.85 2.68
CA ALA A 182 1.64 -22.56 1.41
C ALA A 182 3.06 -22.80 0.87
N GLY A 183 3.36 -24.02 0.44
CA GLY A 183 4.63 -24.39 -0.21
C GLY A 183 4.75 -23.94 -1.68
N GLY A 184 3.65 -23.47 -2.26
CA GLY A 184 3.50 -22.96 -3.61
C GLY A 184 2.16 -22.22 -3.71
N ILE A 185 2.08 -21.15 -4.51
CA ILE A 185 0.92 -20.25 -4.53
C ILE A 185 0.35 -20.18 -5.94
N PRO A 186 -0.95 -20.46 -6.14
CA PRO A 186 -1.58 -20.30 -7.43
C PRO A 186 -1.44 -18.87 -7.96
N LEU A 187 -1.18 -18.70 -9.26
CA LEU A 187 -1.11 -17.38 -9.89
C LEU A 187 -2.36 -16.51 -9.60
N ALA A 188 -3.53 -17.12 -9.52
CA ALA A 188 -4.78 -16.43 -9.18
C ALA A 188 -4.75 -15.70 -7.82
N THR A 189 -3.95 -16.19 -6.86
CA THR A 189 -3.81 -15.57 -5.54
C THR A 189 -3.19 -14.17 -5.62
N VAL A 190 -2.31 -13.90 -6.59
CA VAL A 190 -1.73 -12.56 -6.78
C VAL A 190 -2.81 -11.54 -7.17
N GLY A 191 -3.73 -11.93 -8.05
CA GLY A 191 -4.90 -11.11 -8.40
C GLY A 191 -5.81 -10.84 -7.20
N LEU A 192 -6.07 -11.87 -6.38
CA LEU A 192 -6.87 -11.71 -5.16
C LEU A 192 -6.21 -10.74 -4.16
N VAL A 193 -4.89 -10.79 -4.01
CA VAL A 193 -4.16 -9.84 -3.15
C VAL A 193 -4.31 -8.40 -3.63
N LYS A 194 -4.25 -8.17 -4.95
CA LYS A 194 -4.49 -6.85 -5.57
C LYS A 194 -5.90 -6.32 -5.25
N ASP A 195 -6.91 -7.14 -5.48
CA ASP A 195 -8.31 -6.78 -5.27
C ASP A 195 -8.60 -6.51 -3.78
N ALA A 196 -8.10 -7.39 -2.90
CA ALA A 196 -8.23 -7.24 -1.46
C ALA A 196 -7.52 -5.98 -0.94
N ALA A 197 -6.36 -5.64 -1.51
CA ALA A 197 -5.69 -4.39 -1.19
C ALA A 197 -6.58 -3.20 -1.58
N ILE A 198 -7.08 -3.14 -2.83
CA ILE A 198 -7.99 -2.07 -3.32
C ILE A 198 -9.18 -1.91 -2.37
N GLU A 199 -9.82 -2.99 -1.99
CA GLU A 199 -10.97 -2.95 -1.09
C GLU A 199 -10.60 -2.42 0.30
N LEU A 200 -9.46 -2.82 0.86
CA LEU A 200 -8.96 -2.26 2.11
C LEU A 200 -8.80 -0.74 2.04
N GLY A 201 -8.30 -0.19 0.93
CA GLY A 201 -8.19 1.26 0.75
C GLY A 201 -9.55 1.98 0.84
N LYS A 202 -10.62 1.37 0.29
CA LYS A 202 -11.98 1.91 0.37
C LYS A 202 -12.56 1.81 1.78
N LEU A 203 -12.31 0.70 2.48
CA LEU A 203 -12.78 0.50 3.85
C LEU A 203 -12.13 1.51 4.80
N VAL A 204 -10.82 1.72 4.68
CA VAL A 204 -10.10 2.76 5.46
C VAL A 204 -10.66 4.14 5.12
N GLY A 205 -10.83 4.47 3.83
CA GLY A 205 -11.40 5.75 3.42
C GLY A 205 -12.78 6.02 4.03
N LYS A 206 -13.68 5.02 4.01
CA LYS A 206 -15.01 5.13 4.63
C LYS A 206 -14.96 5.41 6.13
N VAL A 207 -14.01 4.80 6.86
CA VAL A 207 -13.82 5.05 8.30
C VAL A 207 -13.44 6.51 8.52
N LEU A 208 -12.56 7.07 7.69
CA LEU A 208 -12.06 8.44 7.83
C LEU A 208 -13.10 9.48 7.38
N GLU A 209 -13.81 9.24 6.28
CA GLU A 209 -14.93 10.08 5.83
C GLU A 209 -16.06 10.15 6.88
N SER A 210 -16.37 9.02 7.54
CA SER A 210 -17.40 8.99 8.60
C SER A 210 -17.03 9.81 9.83
N ASN A 211 -15.76 10.18 9.92
CA ASN A 211 -15.16 10.95 10.99
C ASN A 211 -15.02 12.45 10.66
N SER A 212 -15.56 12.89 9.52
CA SER A 212 -15.48 14.27 9.04
C SER A 212 -14.05 14.77 8.81
N ASP A 213 -13.11 13.86 8.56
CA ASP A 213 -11.78 14.24 8.09
C ASP A 213 -11.84 14.45 6.57
N ASP A 214 -11.13 15.46 6.09
CA ASP A 214 -11.12 15.81 4.66
C ASP A 214 -10.00 15.09 3.93
N TYR A 215 -10.36 14.42 2.83
CA TYR A 215 -9.41 13.71 1.99
C TYR A 215 -8.49 14.71 1.27
N VAL A 216 -7.17 14.51 1.40
CA VAL A 216 -6.16 15.33 0.73
C VAL A 216 -5.62 14.61 -0.51
N ASP A 217 -5.04 13.42 -0.32
CA ASP A 217 -4.38 12.69 -1.39
C ASP A 217 -4.22 11.20 -1.08
N PHE A 218 -3.93 10.44 -2.13
CA PHE A 218 -3.62 9.03 -2.08
C PHE A 218 -2.41 8.74 -2.94
N TYR A 219 -1.49 7.98 -2.36
CA TYR A 219 -0.28 7.48 -3.00
C TYR A 219 -0.23 5.96 -2.91
N GLU A 220 0.13 5.32 -4.01
CA GLU A 220 0.35 3.87 -4.10
C GLU A 220 1.65 3.62 -4.83
N GLY A 221 2.55 2.82 -4.26
CA GLY A 221 3.84 2.46 -4.86
C GLY A 221 4.18 0.99 -4.73
N HIS A 222 4.89 0.46 -5.74
CA HIS A 222 5.31 -0.94 -5.84
C HIS A 222 6.80 -1.06 -6.16
N TYR A 223 7.50 -1.89 -5.38
CA TYR A 223 8.94 -2.04 -5.48
C TYR A 223 9.32 -3.52 -5.66
N PRO A 224 9.50 -3.99 -6.91
CA PRO A 224 9.77 -5.40 -7.22
C PRO A 224 11.03 -5.92 -6.53
N ALA A 225 11.00 -7.13 -5.97
CA ALA A 225 12.13 -7.76 -5.28
C ALA A 225 13.36 -7.98 -6.18
N SER A 226 13.17 -8.03 -7.50
CA SER A 226 14.24 -8.15 -8.50
C SER A 226 14.97 -6.84 -8.81
N SER A 227 14.37 -5.68 -8.50
CA SER A 227 14.99 -4.37 -8.76
C SER A 227 16.10 -4.03 -7.76
N THR A 228 17.12 -3.27 -8.16
CA THR A 228 18.18 -2.82 -7.22
C THR A 228 17.59 -1.89 -6.14
N TRP A 229 17.98 -2.09 -4.87
CA TRP A 229 17.50 -1.29 -3.76
C TRP A 229 18.49 -0.19 -3.36
N GLU A 230 18.59 0.84 -4.20
CA GLU A 230 19.47 1.97 -3.93
C GLU A 230 18.89 2.87 -2.83
N THR A 231 19.71 3.18 -1.82
CA THR A 231 19.37 4.20 -0.81
C THR A 231 19.26 5.56 -1.50
N LYS A 232 18.04 6.10 -1.59
CA LYS A 232 17.78 7.42 -2.15
C LYS A 232 16.42 7.95 -1.71
N ASP A 233 16.25 9.25 -1.92
CA ASP A 233 15.00 9.96 -1.70
C ASP A 233 14.29 10.14 -3.06
N ASP A 234 13.06 9.64 -3.15
CA ASP A 234 12.21 9.76 -4.33
C ASP A 234 11.06 10.73 -4.02
N GLN A 235 10.89 11.74 -4.88
CA GLN A 235 9.85 12.77 -4.74
C GLN A 235 8.62 12.42 -5.59
N TYR A 236 7.44 12.56 -4.99
CA TYR A 236 6.15 12.29 -5.63
C TYR A 236 5.18 13.43 -5.43
N GLU A 237 4.64 13.93 -6.54
CA GLU A 237 3.65 14.99 -6.54
C GLU A 237 2.24 14.38 -6.65
N GLY A 238 1.37 14.83 -5.74
CA GLY A 238 -0.04 14.48 -5.61
C GLY A 238 -0.95 15.47 -6.35
N ASN A 239 -2.26 15.42 -6.05
CA ASN A 239 -3.18 16.46 -6.49
C ASN A 239 -3.07 17.71 -5.59
N ALA A 240 -2.96 17.51 -4.29
CA ALA A 240 -3.00 18.54 -3.25
C ALA A 240 -1.76 18.54 -2.35
N SER A 241 -0.91 17.53 -2.48
CA SER A 241 0.26 17.34 -1.64
C SER A 241 1.47 16.84 -2.43
N GLU A 242 2.62 16.86 -1.81
CA GLU A 242 3.86 16.28 -2.29
C GLU A 242 4.51 15.51 -1.14
N ILE A 243 5.04 14.33 -1.44
CA ILE A 243 5.78 13.51 -0.48
C ILE A 243 7.18 13.19 -1.01
N ILE A 244 8.10 13.00 -0.07
CA ILE A 244 9.42 12.42 -0.36
C ILE A 244 9.50 11.11 0.40
N LEU A 245 9.73 10.00 -0.31
CA LEU A 245 9.98 8.70 0.30
C LEU A 245 11.48 8.41 0.31
N SER A 246 12.00 7.98 1.47
CA SER A 246 13.38 7.52 1.60
C SER A 246 13.43 6.00 1.54
N ARG A 247 14.25 5.47 0.65
CA ARG A 247 14.60 4.04 0.60
C ARG A 247 15.86 3.81 1.42
N PHE A 248 15.83 2.85 2.33
CA PHE A 248 16.96 2.50 3.21
C PHE A 248 17.08 0.98 3.40
N SER A 249 18.13 0.50 4.07
CA SER A 249 18.47 -0.93 4.19
C SER A 249 18.83 -1.37 5.62
#